data_AF-A0A0A6CYW5-F1
#
_entry.id   AF-A0A0A6CYW5-F1
#
_cell.length_a   1.000
_cell.length_b   1.000
_cell.length_c   1.000
_cell.angle_alpha   90.00
_cell.angle_beta   90.00
_cell.angle_gamma   90.00
#
_symmetry.space_group_name_H-M   'P 1'
#
loop_
_entity.id
_entity.type
_entity.pdbx_description
1 polymer ?
#
loop_
_entity_poly.entity_id
_entity_poly.type
_entity_poly.pdbx_seq_one_letter_code
_entity_poly.pdbx_strand_id
1 'polypeptide(L)' 'MADNADLAAEFVQAHLDRSIKAAQAAPFDPGVKGDCTNCPNYSPRLINGLCAPCREPKKGYAR' A
#
# COMPACT_ATOMS: atom_id res chain seq x y z
N MET A 1 21.23 -15.32 -28.72
CA MET A 1 21.82 -13.98 -28.47
C MET A 1 20.70 -13.16 -27.88
N ALA A 2 20.87 -12.66 -26.66
CA ALA A 2 19.88 -11.77 -26.06
C ALA A 2 20.01 -10.39 -26.74
N ASP A 3 18.89 -9.80 -27.13
CA ASP A 3 18.87 -8.44 -27.63
C ASP A 3 18.67 -7.42 -26.49
N ASN A 4 18.55 -6.15 -26.84
CA ASN A 4 18.34 -5.10 -25.85
C ASN A 4 16.96 -5.20 -25.17
N ALA A 5 15.97 -5.77 -25.85
CA ALA A 5 14.64 -5.98 -25.28
C ALA A 5 14.66 -7.10 -24.24
N ASP A 6 15.39 -8.19 -24.51
CA ASP A 6 15.60 -9.29 -23.56
C ASP A 6 16.28 -8.77 -22.27
N LEU A 7 17.36 -7.99 -22.42
CA LEU A 7 18.05 -7.40 -21.27
C LEU A 7 17.16 -6.42 -20.49
N ALA A 8 16.37 -5.60 -21.18
CA ALA A 8 15.45 -4.67 -20.53
C ALA A 8 14.37 -5.41 -19.72
N ALA A 9 13.85 -6.53 -20.24
CA ALA A 9 12.89 -7.36 -19.53
C ALA A 9 13.50 -7.95 -18.24
N GLU A 10 14.74 -8.46 -18.29
CA GLU A 10 15.45 -8.97 -17.11
C GLU A 10 15.61 -7.91 -16.03
N PHE A 11 15.99 -6.69 -16.39
CA PHE A 11 16.13 -5.59 -15.43
C PHE A 11 14.79 -5.21 -14.78
N VAL A 12 13.71 -5.17 -15.56
CA VAL A 12 12.37 -4.88 -15.04
C VAL A 12 11.93 -5.97 -14.06
N GLN A 13 12.11 -7.23 -14.40
CA GLN A 13 11.77 -8.34 -13.50
C GLN A 13 12.58 -8.28 -12.20
N ALA A 14 13.90 -8.05 -12.28
CA ALA A 14 14.73 -7.92 -11.10
C ALA A 14 14.30 -6.75 -10.18
N HIS A 15 13.87 -5.62 -10.77
CA HIS A 15 13.33 -4.49 -10.00
C HIS A 15 11.97 -4.78 -9.37
N LEU A 16 11.07 -5.44 -10.09
CA LEU A 16 9.75 -5.85 -9.58
C LEU A 16 9.91 -6.81 -8.41
N ASP A 17 10.71 -7.85 -8.56
CA ASP A 17 10.96 -8.85 -7.52
C ASP A 17 11.52 -8.22 -6.24
N ARG A 18 12.48 -7.30 -6.40
CA ARG A 18 13.03 -6.54 -5.28
C ARG A 18 11.97 -5.73 -4.55
N SER A 19 11.12 -5.04 -5.32
CA SER A 19 10.07 -4.17 -4.78
C SER A 19 9.00 -4.98 -4.05
N ILE A 20 8.58 -6.12 -4.62
CA ILE A 20 7.62 -7.03 -4.00
C ILE A 20 8.17 -7.58 -2.69
N LYS A 21 9.42 -8.06 -2.68
CA LYS A 21 10.07 -8.57 -1.45
C LYS A 21 10.14 -7.49 -0.36
N ALA A 22 10.49 -6.26 -0.72
CA ALA A 22 10.53 -5.15 0.22
C ALA A 22 9.13 -4.82 0.80
N ALA A 23 8.09 -4.82 -0.04
CA ALA A 23 6.73 -4.56 0.39
C ALA A 23 6.18 -5.68 1.31
N GLN A 24 6.54 -6.94 1.04
CA GLN A 24 6.14 -8.08 1.88
C GLN A 24 6.88 -8.13 3.22
N ALA A 25 8.12 -7.62 3.28
CA ALA A 25 8.89 -7.59 4.52
C ALA A 25 8.36 -6.55 5.53
N ALA A 26 7.63 -5.54 5.06
CA ALA A 26 7.02 -4.55 5.94
C ALA A 26 5.80 -5.14 6.67
N PRO A 27 5.75 -5.14 8.01
CA PRO A 27 4.58 -5.60 8.73
C PRO A 27 3.38 -4.70 8.42
N PHE A 28 2.30 -5.31 7.94
CA PHE A 28 1.04 -4.61 7.71
C PHE A 28 0.15 -4.74 8.95
N ASP A 29 -0.33 -3.61 9.47
CA ASP A 29 -1.27 -3.63 10.59
C ASP A 29 -2.63 -4.16 10.12
N PRO A 30 -3.09 -5.33 10.58
CA PRO A 30 -4.40 -5.87 10.20
C PRO A 30 -5.54 -4.97 10.64
N GLY A 31 -5.31 -4.13 11.67
CA GLY A 31 -6.30 -3.27 12.29
C GLY A 31 -7.36 -4.05 13.08
N VAL A 32 -8.28 -3.30 13.67
CA VAL A 32 -9.39 -3.83 14.47
C VAL A 32 -10.73 -3.36 13.92
N LYS A 33 -11.78 -4.17 14.07
CA LYS A 33 -13.15 -3.77 13.73
C LYS A 33 -13.74 -2.89 14.83
N GLY A 34 -14.46 -1.83 14.47
CA GLY A 34 -15.09 -0.94 15.45
C GLY A 34 -15.51 0.40 14.87
N ASP A 35 -15.90 1.31 15.77
CA ASP A 35 -16.26 2.68 15.42
C ASP A 35 -15.03 3.60 15.37
N CYS A 36 -15.00 4.48 14.36
CA CYS A 36 -13.91 5.44 14.20
C CYS A 36 -13.94 6.51 15.28
N THR A 37 -12.77 6.88 15.81
CA THR A 37 -12.67 7.95 16.83
C THR A 37 -12.98 9.35 16.27
N ASN A 38 -12.82 9.56 14.96
CA ASN A 38 -12.91 10.90 14.34
C ASN A 38 -14.14 11.10 13.44
N CYS A 39 -14.96 10.06 13.24
CA CYS A 39 -16.20 10.18 12.49
C CYS A 39 -17.19 9.11 12.97
N PRO A 40 -18.51 9.31 12.77
CA PRO A 40 -19.53 8.39 13.29
C PRO A 40 -19.64 7.07 12.48
N ASN A 41 -18.58 6.68 11.76
CA ASN A 41 -18.60 5.52 10.89
C ASN A 41 -17.95 4.30 11.56
N TYR A 42 -18.64 3.17 11.45
CA TYR A 42 -18.06 1.87 11.71
C TYR A 42 -17.09 1.48 10.57
N SER A 43 -15.97 0.86 10.92
CA SER A 43 -15.02 0.31 9.97
C SER A 43 -14.61 -1.11 10.35
N PRO A 44 -14.52 -2.03 9.38
CA PRO A 44 -13.97 -3.36 9.63
C PRO A 44 -12.45 -3.34 9.89
N ARG A 45 -11.77 -2.22 9.58
CA ARG A 45 -10.33 -2.05 9.74
C ARG A 45 -9.97 -0.63 10.19
N LEU A 46 -9.86 -0.48 11.51
CA LEU A 46 -9.31 0.68 12.19
C LEU A 46 -7.82 0.44 12.46
N ILE A 47 -7.00 1.42 12.12
CA ILE A 47 -5.58 1.47 12.50
C ILE A 47 -5.44 2.70 13.39
N ASN A 48 -4.86 2.53 14.59
CA ASN A 48 -4.79 3.61 15.59
C ASN A 48 -6.17 4.27 15.86
N GLY A 49 -7.25 3.49 15.84
CA GLY A 49 -8.63 3.97 16.06
C GLY A 49 -9.25 4.76 14.90
N LEU A 50 -8.58 4.85 13.76
CA LEU A 50 -9.04 5.65 12.62
C LEU A 50 -9.40 4.80 11.41
N CYS A 51 -10.54 5.11 10.80
CA CYS A 51 -10.95 4.53 9.52
C CYS A 51 -10.09 5.09 8.37
N ALA A 52 -10.06 4.39 7.24
CA ALA A 52 -9.25 4.73 6.07
C ALA A 52 -9.34 6.21 5.63
N PRO A 53 -10.54 6.80 5.43
CA PRO A 53 -10.62 8.19 5.00
C PRO A 53 -10.15 9.19 6.07
N CYS A 54 -10.23 8.85 7.35
CA CYS A 54 -9.78 9.74 8.43
C CYS A 54 -8.26 9.68 8.64
N ARG A 55 -7.63 8.49 8.53
CA ARG A 55 -6.17 8.35 8.69
C ARG A 55 -5.40 8.73 7.42
N GLU A 56 -5.99 8.49 6.26
CA GLU A 56 -5.44 8.79 4.94
C GLU A 56 -6.41 9.73 4.23
N PRO A 57 -6.51 10.99 4.68
CA PRO A 57 -7.35 11.97 4.01
C PRO A 57 -6.89 12.04 2.55
N LYS A 58 -7.84 12.04 1.62
CA LYS A 58 -7.55 12.21 0.20
C LYS A 58 -6.68 13.47 0.09
N LYS A 59 -5.40 13.29 -0.22
CA LYS A 59 -4.59 14.36 -0.79
C LYS A 59 -5.29 14.63 -2.10
N GLY A 60 -6.14 15.66 -2.14
CA GLY A 60 -6.80 16.07 -3.37
C GLY A 60 -5.74 16.06 -4.45
N TYR A 61 -6.01 15.38 -5.55
CA TYR A 61 -5.16 15.43 -6.74
C TYR A 61 -4.80 16.89 -6.92
N ALA A 62 -3.54 17.24 -6.66
CA ALA A 62 -3.05 18.58 -6.86
C ALA A 62 -3.40 18.93 -8.30
N ARG A 63 -4.35 19.85 -8.47
CA ARG A 63 -4.64 20.49 -9.74
C ARG A 63 -3.55 21.51 -10.02
#